data_AF-A0A359E222-F1
#
_entry.id   AF-A0A359E222-F1
#
_cell.length_a   1.000
_cell.length_b   1.000
_cell.length_c   1.000
_cell.angle_alpha   90.00
_cell.angle_beta   90.00
_cell.angle_gamma   90.00
#
_symmetry.space_group_name_H-M   'P 1'
#
loop_
_entity.id
_entity.type
_entity.pdbx_description
1 polymer ?
#
loop_
_entity_poly.entity_id
_entity_poly.type
_entity_poly.pdbx_seq_one_letter_code
_entity_poly.pdbx_strand_id
1 'polypeptide(L)'
;SDYHYPGPAYGVASYPKPASVLIALKGVLGEDVFTEAWTTFMDRWAYKHPTPYDMFNTFEDVSGKDLDWFWRSWYFETWTLDQSVAGFEQSGSEATITIEDFGNVVMPVDLTITFEDGNSMSTRVGVEDWMRGKRMTSTTIEAPSTITKIEIDADHYYPDTNRQNNIWMK
;
A
#
# COMPACT_ATOMS: atom_id res chain seq x y z
N SER A 1 -13.17 22.57 3.91
CA SER A 1 -14.38 22.43 4.75
C SER A 1 -13.93 22.27 6.19
N ASP A 2 -14.21 23.27 7.01
CA ASP A 2 -13.62 23.42 8.35
C ASP A 2 -14.51 22.79 9.43
N TYR A 3 -14.85 21.52 9.26
CA TYR A 3 -15.63 20.74 10.22
C TYR A 3 -14.70 19.77 10.98
N HIS A 4 -13.84 20.33 11.82
CA HIS A 4 -13.11 19.53 12.80
C HIS A 4 -14.02 19.26 13.99
N TYR A 5 -14.63 18.08 14.06
CA TYR A 5 -15.38 17.64 15.24
C TYR A 5 -14.44 17.63 16.46
N PRO A 6 -14.61 18.53 17.45
CA PRO A 6 -13.75 18.52 18.62
C PRO A 6 -13.96 17.21 19.41
N GLY A 7 -12.87 16.53 19.77
CA GLY A 7 -12.93 15.27 20.52
C GLY A 7 -11.84 14.27 20.14
N PRO A 8 -11.88 13.04 20.69
CA PRO A 8 -10.87 12.01 20.44
C PRO A 8 -10.73 11.64 18.95
N ALA A 9 -11.79 11.80 18.16
CA ALA A 9 -11.76 11.61 16.70
C ALA A 9 -10.81 12.60 15.98
N TYR A 10 -10.74 13.86 16.44
CA TYR A 10 -9.78 14.84 15.91
C TYR A 10 -8.34 14.42 16.18
N GLY A 11 -8.06 13.90 17.38
CA GLY A 11 -6.75 13.38 17.73
C GLY A 11 -6.31 12.22 16.82
N VAL A 12 -7.20 11.25 16.61
CA VAL A 12 -6.93 10.10 15.73
C VAL A 12 -6.71 10.53 14.27
N ALA A 13 -7.56 11.43 13.77
CA ALA A 13 -7.46 11.94 12.40
C ALA A 13 -6.22 12.82 12.16
N SER A 14 -5.69 13.47 13.20
CA SER A 14 -4.55 14.40 13.09
C SER A 14 -3.19 13.77 13.34
N TYR A 15 -3.12 12.63 14.04
CA TYR A 15 -1.84 12.03 14.45
C TYR A 15 -1.67 10.57 13.98
N PRO A 16 -2.45 9.58 14.48
CA PRO A 16 -2.39 8.21 13.98
C PRO A 16 -2.57 8.08 12.47
N LYS A 17 -3.61 8.71 11.90
CA LYS A 17 -3.90 8.56 10.46
C LYS A 17 -2.74 9.08 9.59
N PRO A 18 -2.23 10.33 9.77
CA PRO A 18 -1.10 10.81 8.98
C PRO A 18 0.16 9.98 9.17
N ALA A 19 0.43 9.49 10.39
CA ALA A 19 1.57 8.60 10.63
C ALA A 19 1.46 7.31 9.80
N SER A 20 0.32 6.61 9.86
CA SER A 20 0.09 5.41 9.05
C SER A 20 0.16 5.68 7.55
N VAL A 21 -0.35 6.83 7.08
CA VAL A 21 -0.28 7.23 5.66
C VAL A 21 1.16 7.45 5.21
N LEU A 22 2.02 8.07 6.04
CA LEU A 22 3.43 8.25 5.70
C LEU A 22 4.19 6.91 5.67
N ILE A 23 3.87 5.98 6.57
CA ILE A 23 4.43 4.62 6.53
C ILE A 23 3.97 3.87 5.27
N ALA A 24 2.69 3.97 4.91
CA ALA A 24 2.18 3.37 3.68
C ALA A 24 2.85 3.98 2.43
N LEU A 25 3.03 5.30 2.40
CA LEU A 25 3.74 5.98 1.32
C LEU A 25 5.20 5.51 1.21
N LYS A 26 5.88 5.30 2.33
CA LYS A 26 7.22 4.70 2.38
C LYS A 26 7.21 3.29 1.76
N GLY A 27 6.21 2.46 2.05
CA GLY A 27 6.06 1.15 1.41
C GLY A 27 5.85 1.23 -0.11
N VAL A 28 5.06 2.22 -0.57
CA VAL A 28 4.80 2.45 -2.01
C VAL A 28 6.06 2.90 -2.75
N LEU A 29 6.81 3.84 -2.18
CA LEU A 29 7.96 4.47 -2.82
C LEU A 29 9.28 3.70 -2.63
N GLY A 30 9.40 2.96 -1.53
CA GLY A 30 10.67 2.45 -1.04
C GLY A 30 11.37 3.47 -0.14
N GLU A 31 12.25 2.98 0.73
CA GLU A 31 12.90 3.78 1.77
C GLU A 31 13.77 4.92 1.24
N ASP A 32 14.59 4.65 0.23
CA ASP A 32 15.54 5.63 -0.31
C ASP A 32 14.80 6.82 -0.94
N VAL A 33 13.83 6.53 -1.82
CA VAL A 33 13.02 7.55 -2.51
C VAL A 33 12.18 8.34 -1.50
N PHE A 34 11.57 7.66 -0.52
CA PHE A 34 10.82 8.34 0.53
C PHE A 34 11.71 9.29 1.33
N THR A 35 12.91 8.82 1.72
CA THR A 35 13.85 9.62 2.51
C THR A 35 14.32 10.84 1.75
N GLU A 36 14.68 10.68 0.48
CA GLU A 36 15.07 11.80 -0.40
C GLU A 36 13.93 12.80 -0.58
N ALA A 37 12.70 12.34 -0.82
CA ALA A 37 11.54 13.21 -0.95
C ALA A 37 11.26 13.99 0.34
N TRP A 38 11.37 13.33 1.48
CA TRP A 38 11.15 13.92 2.79
C TRP A 38 12.20 15.00 3.13
N THR A 39 13.48 14.71 2.93
CA THR A 39 14.55 15.70 3.16
C THR A 39 14.44 16.87 2.20
N THR A 40 14.15 16.60 0.92
CA THR A 40 13.93 17.64 -0.09
C THR A 40 12.75 18.55 0.27
N PHE A 41 11.65 17.98 0.77
CA PHE A 41 10.51 18.76 1.25
C PHE A 41 10.90 19.68 2.40
N MET A 42 11.61 19.16 3.40
CA MET A 42 12.10 19.96 4.53
C MET A 42 13.01 21.10 4.07
N ASP A 43 13.92 20.84 3.13
CA ASP A 43 14.85 21.86 2.62
C ASP A 43 14.13 22.95 1.81
N ARG A 44 13.20 22.56 0.92
CA ARG A 44 12.40 23.50 0.10
C ARG A 44 11.56 24.43 0.95
N TRP A 45 11.04 23.92 2.06
CA TRP A 45 10.06 24.60 2.91
C TRP A 45 10.61 25.05 4.26
N ALA A 46 11.93 24.98 4.44
CA ALA A 46 12.60 25.51 5.61
C ALA A 46 12.22 26.97 5.85
N TYR A 47 11.78 27.26 7.08
CA TYR A 47 11.35 28.59 7.55
C TYR A 47 10.12 29.18 6.81
N LYS A 48 9.28 28.33 6.20
CA LYS A 48 8.03 28.71 5.51
C LYS A 48 6.81 28.03 6.13
N HIS A 49 5.63 28.32 5.58
CA HIS A 49 4.35 27.71 5.96
C HIS A 49 3.83 26.83 4.81
N PRO A 50 4.31 25.58 4.67
CA PRO A 50 3.84 24.68 3.62
C PRO A 50 2.39 24.28 3.85
N THR A 51 1.68 24.08 2.74
CA THR A 51 0.40 23.40 2.66
C THR A 51 0.61 21.92 2.32
N PRO A 52 -0.41 21.05 2.46
CA PRO A 52 -0.31 19.65 2.06
C PRO A 52 0.11 19.47 0.59
N TYR A 53 -0.38 20.31 -0.32
CA TYR A 53 -0.03 20.26 -1.74
C TYR A 53 1.46 20.45 -1.99
N ASP A 54 2.14 21.22 -1.15
CA ASP A 54 3.58 21.44 -1.27
C ASP A 54 4.38 20.17 -0.97
N MET A 55 3.88 19.35 -0.04
CA MET A 55 4.41 18.01 0.21
C MET A 55 4.09 17.08 -0.95
N PHE A 56 2.83 17.03 -1.40
CA PHE A 56 2.41 16.16 -2.51
C PHE A 56 3.26 16.40 -3.76
N ASN A 57 3.37 17.66 -4.17
CA ASN A 57 4.19 18.07 -5.32
C ASN A 57 5.68 17.72 -5.13
N THR A 58 6.21 17.84 -3.92
CA THR A 58 7.63 17.49 -3.68
C THR A 58 7.86 15.98 -3.78
N PHE A 59 6.94 15.17 -3.26
CA PHE A 59 7.01 13.72 -3.35
C PHE A 59 6.87 13.21 -4.78
N GLU A 60 5.97 13.78 -5.58
CA GLU A 60 5.82 13.44 -7.00
C GLU A 60 7.05 13.85 -7.82
N ASP A 61 7.57 15.06 -7.60
CA ASP A 61 8.75 15.58 -8.28
C ASP A 61 10.00 14.74 -8.00
N VAL A 62 10.26 14.38 -6.74
CA VAL A 62 11.43 13.56 -6.37
C VAL A 62 11.27 12.11 -6.81
N SER A 63 10.07 11.52 -6.64
CA SER A 63 9.85 10.12 -7.03
C SER A 63 9.72 9.91 -8.53
N GLY A 64 9.39 10.96 -9.29
CA GLY A 64 9.03 10.87 -10.71
C GLY A 64 7.74 10.06 -10.96
N LYS A 65 6.91 9.87 -9.93
CA LYS A 65 5.67 9.09 -9.98
C LYS A 65 4.45 9.99 -9.81
N ASP A 66 3.38 9.66 -10.52
CA ASP A 66 2.04 10.19 -10.25
C ASP A 66 1.50 9.52 -8.97
N LEU A 67 1.21 10.33 -7.96
CA LEU A 67 0.71 9.89 -6.65
C LEU A 67 -0.71 10.43 -6.37
N ASP A 68 -1.41 10.99 -7.37
CA ASP A 68 -2.76 11.54 -7.20
C ASP A 68 -3.73 10.49 -6.64
N TRP A 69 -3.61 9.24 -7.10
CA TRP A 69 -4.41 8.11 -6.60
C TRP A 69 -4.19 7.85 -5.11
N PHE A 70 -2.95 8.03 -4.64
CA PHE A 70 -2.57 7.83 -3.24
C PHE A 70 -3.12 8.98 -2.39
N TRP A 71 -2.87 10.22 -2.79
CA TRP A 71 -3.35 11.41 -2.08
C TRP A 71 -4.87 11.46 -2.03
N ARG A 72 -5.54 11.14 -3.14
CA ARG A 72 -6.99 11.04 -3.18
C ARG A 72 -7.52 10.05 -2.15
N SER A 73 -7.01 8.81 -2.19
CA SER A 73 -7.47 7.73 -1.31
C SER A 73 -7.28 8.06 0.18
N TRP A 74 -6.14 8.63 0.55
CA TRP A 74 -5.76 8.78 1.96
C TRP A 74 -6.08 10.16 2.55
N TYR A 75 -5.96 11.22 1.77
CA TYR A 75 -6.13 12.59 2.24
C TYR A 75 -7.55 13.11 1.99
N PHE A 76 -8.10 12.89 0.80
CA PHE A 76 -9.37 13.48 0.39
C PHE A 76 -10.60 12.60 0.67
N GLU A 77 -10.42 11.29 0.75
CA GLU A 77 -11.49 10.33 0.98
C GLU A 77 -11.46 9.73 2.40
N THR A 78 -12.57 9.11 2.79
CA THR A 78 -12.70 8.33 4.05
C THR A 78 -12.65 6.83 3.77
N TRP A 79 -11.96 6.43 2.71
CA TRP A 79 -11.88 5.06 2.26
C TRP A 79 -11.01 4.20 3.19
N THR A 80 -11.25 2.89 3.16
CA THR A 80 -10.47 1.87 3.87
C THR A 80 -9.76 0.97 2.87
N LEU A 81 -8.66 0.36 3.32
CA LEU A 81 -7.95 -0.71 2.63
C LEU A 81 -8.37 -2.06 3.22
N ASP A 82 -8.71 -3.02 2.37
CA ASP A 82 -9.04 -4.40 2.74
C ASP A 82 -8.77 -5.32 1.54
N GLN A 83 -7.50 -5.75 1.41
CA GLN A 83 -7.03 -6.62 0.33
C GLN A 83 -6.81 -8.04 0.85
N SER A 84 -7.37 -9.02 0.14
CA SER A 84 -7.35 -10.42 0.57
C SER A 84 -6.70 -11.35 -0.45
N VAL A 85 -6.15 -12.46 0.03
CA VAL A 85 -5.80 -13.61 -0.81
C VAL A 85 -7.08 -14.42 -1.05
N ALA A 86 -7.77 -14.13 -2.13
CA ALA A 86 -9.07 -14.72 -2.45
C ALA A 86 -8.95 -16.14 -3.02
N GLY A 87 -7.84 -16.47 -3.67
CA GLY A 87 -7.63 -17.78 -4.27
C GLY A 87 -6.17 -18.07 -4.59
N PHE A 88 -5.85 -19.36 -4.62
CA PHE A 88 -4.53 -19.85 -4.97
C PHE A 88 -4.67 -21.18 -5.72
N GLU A 89 -4.05 -21.25 -6.90
CA GLU A 89 -3.97 -22.45 -7.72
C GLU A 89 -2.54 -22.62 -8.21
N GLN A 90 -1.95 -23.81 -7.99
CA GLN A 90 -0.62 -24.15 -8.49
C GLN A 90 -0.72 -25.37 -9.42
N SER A 91 -0.12 -25.24 -10.61
CA SER A 91 -0.06 -26.29 -11.62
C SER A 91 1.38 -26.44 -12.09
N GLY A 92 2.07 -27.48 -11.61
CA GLY A 92 3.49 -27.66 -11.88
C GLY A 92 4.33 -26.52 -11.30
N SER A 93 5.10 -25.84 -12.15
CA SER A 93 5.94 -24.69 -11.76
C SER A 93 5.23 -23.34 -11.88
N GLU A 94 3.94 -23.31 -12.21
CA GLU A 94 3.19 -22.06 -12.33
C GLU A 94 2.17 -21.96 -11.18
N ALA A 95 2.10 -20.79 -10.55
CA ALA A 95 1.13 -20.50 -9.51
C ALA A 95 0.35 -19.22 -9.84
N THR A 96 -0.98 -19.29 -9.76
CA THR A 96 -1.88 -18.15 -9.90
C THR A 96 -2.45 -17.79 -8.55
N ILE A 97 -2.29 -16.52 -8.17
CA ILE A 97 -2.80 -15.94 -6.93
C ILE A 97 -3.87 -14.93 -7.32
N THR A 98 -5.08 -15.11 -6.78
CA THR A 98 -6.21 -14.21 -6.96
C THR A 98 -6.33 -13.30 -5.75
N ILE A 99 -6.40 -12.00 -6.01
CA ILE A 99 -6.56 -10.96 -4.99
C ILE A 99 -7.93 -10.31 -5.16
N GLU A 100 -8.64 -10.13 -4.06
CA GLU A 100 -9.89 -9.37 -4.00
C GLU A 100 -9.71 -8.17 -3.05
N ASP A 101 -10.19 -7.00 -3.50
CA ASP A 101 -10.19 -5.75 -2.73
C ASP A 101 -11.62 -5.41 -2.30
N PHE A 102 -11.87 -5.48 -0.99
CA PHE A 102 -13.14 -5.08 -0.35
C PHE A 102 -13.14 -3.60 0.06
N GLY A 103 -11.98 -2.94 -0.03
CA GLY A 103 -11.79 -1.54 0.30
C GLY A 103 -12.14 -0.60 -0.85
N ASN A 104 -11.76 0.65 -0.70
CA ASN A 104 -11.79 1.63 -1.79
C ASN A 104 -10.45 2.35 -1.96
N VAL A 105 -9.54 2.21 -1.00
CA VAL A 105 -8.19 2.79 -1.10
C VAL A 105 -7.44 2.07 -2.22
N VAL A 106 -7.01 2.82 -3.22
CA VAL A 106 -6.11 2.32 -4.26
C VAL A 106 -4.73 2.11 -3.64
N MET A 107 -4.25 0.85 -3.63
CA MET A 107 -2.92 0.47 -3.14
C MET A 107 -2.33 -0.69 -3.94
N PRO A 108 -1.00 -0.74 -4.13
CA PRO A 108 -0.35 -1.93 -4.66
C PRO A 108 -0.49 -3.09 -3.67
N VAL A 109 -0.38 -4.33 -4.17
CA VAL A 109 -0.37 -5.54 -3.35
C VAL A 109 1.05 -6.07 -3.31
N ASP A 110 1.68 -6.01 -2.14
CA ASP A 110 2.98 -6.63 -1.91
C ASP A 110 2.78 -8.05 -1.42
N LEU A 111 3.16 -9.04 -2.24
CA LEU A 111 3.04 -10.45 -1.91
C LEU A 111 4.38 -10.99 -1.47
N THR A 112 4.37 -11.67 -0.32
CA THR A 112 5.46 -12.55 0.12
C THR A 112 4.98 -13.99 0.04
N ILE A 113 5.70 -14.78 -0.75
CA ILE A 113 5.40 -16.19 -1.01
C ILE A 113 6.50 -17.03 -0.37
N THR A 114 6.13 -17.94 0.53
CA THR A 114 7.05 -18.88 1.18
C THR A 114 6.88 -20.28 0.59
N PHE A 115 8.00 -20.93 0.33
CA PHE A 115 8.08 -22.25 -0.26
C PHE A 115 8.38 -23.33 0.79
N GLU A 116 8.13 -24.60 0.44
CA GLU A 116 8.41 -25.75 1.32
C GLU A 116 9.90 -25.93 1.66
N ASP A 117 10.79 -25.44 0.79
CA ASP A 117 12.25 -25.50 0.98
C ASP A 117 12.77 -24.43 1.96
N GLY A 118 11.88 -23.57 2.47
CA GLY A 118 12.17 -22.47 3.38
C GLY A 118 12.58 -21.17 2.69
N ASN A 119 12.70 -21.15 1.36
CA ASN A 119 12.94 -19.92 0.61
C ASN A 119 11.66 -19.09 0.52
N SER A 120 11.83 -17.79 0.27
CA SER A 120 10.73 -16.87 -0.01
C SER A 120 11.01 -16.03 -1.25
N MET A 121 9.95 -15.62 -1.93
CA MET A 121 10.01 -14.58 -2.96
C MET A 121 9.03 -13.46 -2.65
N SER A 122 9.33 -12.27 -3.16
CA SER A 122 8.44 -11.13 -3.09
C SER A 122 8.08 -10.65 -4.49
N THR A 123 6.81 -10.31 -4.70
CA THR A 123 6.33 -9.70 -5.95
C THR A 123 5.30 -8.63 -5.64
N ARG A 124 5.12 -7.68 -6.55
CA ARG A 124 4.18 -6.57 -6.40
C ARG A 124 3.16 -6.58 -7.53
N VAL A 125 1.88 -6.57 -7.17
CA VAL A 125 0.79 -6.25 -8.09
C VAL A 125 0.56 -4.74 -8.03
N GLY A 126 0.57 -4.09 -9.20
CA GLY A 126 0.39 -2.65 -9.31
C GLY A 126 -1.03 -2.18 -9.01
N VAL A 127 -1.26 -0.88 -9.18
CA VAL A 127 -2.53 -0.22 -8.85
C VAL A 127 -3.52 -0.15 -10.01
N GLU A 128 -3.09 -0.53 -11.21
CA GLU A 128 -3.75 -0.21 -12.47
C GLU A 128 -5.16 -0.79 -12.55
N ASP A 129 -5.35 -2.00 -12.03
CA ASP A 129 -6.64 -2.68 -12.02
C ASP A 129 -7.63 -2.02 -11.05
N TRP A 130 -7.15 -1.60 -9.87
CA TRP A 130 -7.95 -0.87 -8.87
C TRP A 130 -8.35 0.51 -9.40
N MET A 131 -7.42 1.21 -10.06
CA MET A 131 -7.70 2.50 -10.71
C MET A 131 -8.73 2.39 -11.85
N ARG A 132 -8.85 1.22 -12.48
CA ARG A 132 -9.90 0.91 -13.47
C ARG A 132 -11.22 0.47 -12.84
N GLY A 133 -11.31 0.45 -11.51
CA GLY A 133 -12.51 0.07 -10.76
C GLY A 133 -12.73 -1.44 -10.67
N LYS A 134 -11.72 -2.28 -10.99
CA LYS A 134 -11.81 -3.71 -10.71
C LYS A 134 -11.74 -3.94 -9.21
N ARG A 135 -12.40 -5.01 -8.76
CA ARG A 135 -12.35 -5.51 -7.37
C ARG A 135 -11.59 -6.80 -7.22
N MET A 136 -11.14 -7.37 -8.34
CA MET A 136 -10.42 -8.62 -8.36
C MET A 136 -9.35 -8.55 -9.45
N THR A 137 -8.17 -9.08 -9.13
CA THR A 137 -7.08 -9.28 -10.08
C THR A 137 -6.39 -10.60 -9.80
N SER A 138 -5.59 -11.07 -10.74
CA SER A 138 -4.75 -12.24 -10.55
C SER A 138 -3.34 -11.96 -11.03
N THR A 139 -2.37 -12.57 -10.34
CA THR A 139 -0.98 -12.58 -10.76
C THR A 139 -0.50 -14.01 -10.87
N THR A 140 0.29 -14.27 -11.90
CA THR A 140 0.92 -15.56 -12.14
C THR A 140 2.41 -15.44 -11.86
N ILE A 141 2.94 -16.39 -11.10
CA ILE A 141 4.37 -16.45 -10.73
C ILE A 141 4.94 -17.84 -11.05
N GLU A 142 6.23 -17.87 -11.31
CA GLU A 142 7.00 -19.11 -11.32
C GLU A 142 7.19 -19.58 -9.87
N ALA A 143 6.77 -20.80 -9.58
CA ALA A 143 6.86 -21.46 -8.29
C ALA A 143 7.78 -22.69 -8.42
N PRO A 144 9.08 -22.58 -8.08
CA PRO A 144 10.04 -23.68 -8.24
C PRO A 144 9.75 -24.89 -7.35
N SER A 145 8.94 -24.70 -6.31
CA SER A 145 8.52 -25.72 -5.36
C SER A 145 7.11 -25.42 -4.83
N THR A 146 6.58 -26.30 -3.99
CA THR A 146 5.26 -26.10 -3.37
C THR A 146 5.24 -24.82 -2.54
N ILE A 147 4.20 -24.00 -2.73
CA ILE A 147 3.95 -22.82 -1.89
C ILE A 147 3.23 -23.26 -0.60
N THR A 148 3.75 -22.81 0.53
CA THR A 148 3.21 -23.13 1.87
C THR A 148 2.51 -21.94 2.52
N LYS A 149 2.89 -20.71 2.14
CA LYS A 149 2.28 -19.48 2.64
C LYS A 149 2.30 -18.39 1.57
N ILE A 150 1.21 -17.63 1.48
CA ILE A 150 1.10 -16.38 0.73
C ILE A 150 0.61 -15.32 1.71
N GLU A 151 1.30 -14.19 1.78
CA GLU A 151 0.95 -13.09 2.67
C GLU A 151 1.02 -11.76 1.94
N ILE A 152 -0.06 -10.98 2.02
CA ILE A 152 -0.10 -9.58 1.58
C ILE A 152 0.53 -8.71 2.67
N ASP A 153 1.49 -7.86 2.28
CA ASP A 153 2.17 -6.87 3.12
C ASP A 153 2.85 -7.49 4.35
N ALA A 154 3.75 -8.47 4.14
CA ALA A 154 4.47 -9.12 5.24
C ALA A 154 5.34 -8.15 6.09
N ASP A 155 5.68 -6.98 5.56
CA ASP A 155 6.45 -5.94 6.25
C ASP A 155 5.58 -4.94 7.05
N HIS A 156 4.25 -5.05 6.94
CA HIS A 156 3.28 -4.24 7.69
C HIS A 156 3.36 -2.73 7.40
N TYR A 157 3.60 -2.36 6.14
CA TYR A 157 3.55 -0.96 5.71
C TYR A 157 2.12 -0.44 5.58
N TYR A 158 1.15 -1.30 5.28
CA TYR A 158 -0.18 -0.88 4.87
C TYR A 158 -1.21 -1.05 5.99
N PRO A 159 -2.01 -0.01 6.29
CA PRO A 159 -3.02 -0.04 7.35
C PRO A 159 -4.30 -0.73 6.84
N ASP A 160 -4.16 -2.00 6.45
CA ASP A 160 -5.27 -2.86 6.08
C ASP A 160 -6.19 -3.12 7.27
N THR A 161 -7.49 -2.99 7.06
CA THR A 161 -8.50 -3.11 8.12
C THR A 161 -8.79 -4.55 8.55
N ASN A 162 -8.43 -5.55 7.73
CA ASN A 162 -8.68 -6.96 8.00
C ASN A 162 -7.50 -7.87 7.61
N ARG A 163 -6.37 -7.73 8.29
CA ARG A 163 -5.16 -8.54 8.03
C ARG A 163 -5.31 -10.06 8.14
N GLN A 164 -6.45 -10.56 8.64
CA GLN A 164 -6.71 -12.00 8.72
C GLN A 164 -6.99 -12.62 7.35
N ASN A 165 -7.52 -11.86 6.38
CA ASN A 165 -7.77 -12.35 5.02
C ASN A 165 -6.57 -12.13 4.07
N ASN A 166 -5.52 -11.45 4.54
CA ASN A 166 -4.27 -11.22 3.81
C ASN A 166 -3.38 -12.47 3.70
N ILE A 167 -3.73 -13.56 4.40
CA ILE A 167 -2.88 -14.73 4.52
C ILE A 167 -3.61 -15.97 4.00
N TRP A 168 -2.95 -16.67 3.08
CA TRP A 168 -3.24 -18.06 2.76
C TRP A 168 -2.10 -18.94 3.28
N MET A 169 -2.43 -20.06 3.92
CA MET A 169 -1.44 -21.00 4.44
C MET A 169 -1.97 -22.44 4.33
N LYS A 170 -1.07 -23.38 4.00
CA LYS A 170 -1.36 -24.82 3.91
C LYS A 170 -1.12 -25.55 5.23
#